data_AF-A0A673TVA5-F1
#
_entry.id   AF-A0A673TVA5-F1
#
_cell.length_a   1.000
_cell.length_b   1.000
_cell.length_c   1.000
_cell.angle_alpha   90.00
_cell.angle_beta   90.00
_cell.angle_gamma   90.00
#
_symmetry.space_group_name_H-M   'P 1'
#
loop_
_entity.id
_entity.type
_entity.pdbx_description
1 polymer ?
#
loop_
_entity_poly.entity_id
_entity_poly.type
_entity_poly.pdbx_seq_one_letter_code
_entity_poly.pdbx_strand_id
1 'polypeptide(L)'
;MEETYIDSLDPEKLLQCPYDKNHQIRACRFPYHLIKCRKNHPDVANKLATCPFNARHQVPRAEISHHISSCDDKSCIEQDVVNQTRNLGQETLAESTWQCPPCDEDWDKDLWEQTSTPFVWGTANYCGNNSSASNVVMEHKSNLASGMRVPKSLPYVLPWKNNGNAQ
;
A
#
# COMPACT_ATOMS: atom_id res chain seq x y z
N MET A 1 -42.75 -15.50 5.67
CA MET A 1 -42.12 -14.46 6.50
C MET A 1 -40.62 -14.64 6.28
N GLU A 2 -40.08 -13.95 5.27
CA GLU A 2 -38.64 -13.92 5.05
C GLU A 2 -38.05 -13.02 6.13
N GLU A 3 -37.58 -13.64 7.22
CA GLU A 3 -36.66 -12.98 8.13
C GLU A 3 -35.41 -12.68 7.32
N THR A 4 -35.28 -11.41 6.90
CA THR A 4 -34.06 -10.88 6.33
C THR A 4 -32.96 -11.07 7.36
N TYR A 5 -32.20 -12.16 7.22
CA TYR A 5 -30.98 -12.42 7.98
C TYR A 5 -30.03 -11.26 7.71
N ILE A 6 -30.05 -10.26 8.59
CA ILE A 6 -29.11 -9.15 8.55
C ILE A 6 -27.77 -9.74 8.96
N ASP A 7 -27.02 -10.18 7.96
CA ASP A 7 -25.64 -10.58 8.14
C ASP A 7 -24.87 -9.38 8.69
N SER A 8 -24.55 -9.44 9.97
CA SER A 8 -23.89 -8.35 10.68
C SER A 8 -22.44 -8.16 10.20
N LEU A 9 -21.93 -9.11 9.40
CA LEU A 9 -20.58 -9.13 8.87
C LEU A 9 -20.50 -8.84 7.37
N ASP A 10 -21.60 -8.41 6.73
CA ASP A 10 -21.59 -8.06 5.31
C ASP A 10 -20.56 -6.95 5.01
N PRO A 11 -19.52 -7.22 4.21
CA PRO A 11 -18.49 -6.24 3.87
C PRO A 11 -19.01 -5.08 3.01
N GLU A 12 -20.13 -5.27 2.30
CA GLU A 12 -20.74 -4.24 1.45
C GLU A 12 -21.72 -3.33 2.21
N LYS A 13 -22.11 -3.72 3.43
CA LYS A 13 -22.98 -2.93 4.30
C LYS A 13 -22.48 -1.51 4.45
N LEU A 14 -23.36 -0.55 4.17
CA LEU A 14 -23.06 0.87 4.31
C LEU A 14 -23.19 1.30 5.78
N LEU A 15 -22.13 1.94 6.27
CA LEU A 15 -22.03 2.51 7.61
C LEU A 15 -21.96 4.03 7.49
N GLN A 16 -22.67 4.71 8.38
CA GLN A 16 -22.63 6.17 8.45
C GLN A 16 -21.36 6.64 9.18
N CYS A 17 -20.70 7.67 8.65
CA CYS A 17 -19.52 8.24 9.29
C CYS A 17 -19.88 9.03 10.57
N PRO A 18 -19.11 8.88 11.66
CA PRO A 18 -19.30 9.67 12.89
C PRO A 18 -18.91 11.14 12.77
N TYR A 19 -18.04 11.47 11.80
CA TYR A 19 -17.57 12.84 11.57
C TYR A 19 -18.52 13.65 10.69
N ASP A 20 -19.20 12.98 9.74
CA ASP A 20 -20.10 13.60 8.78
C ASP A 20 -21.27 12.67 8.47
N LYS A 21 -22.50 13.17 8.68
CA LYS A 21 -23.74 12.41 8.48
C LYS A 21 -24.03 12.13 7.00
N ASN A 22 -23.44 12.90 6.09
CA ASN A 22 -23.63 12.75 4.65
C ASN A 22 -22.78 11.61 4.07
N HIS A 23 -21.79 11.09 4.81
CA HIS A 23 -20.95 9.99 4.36
C HIS A 23 -21.55 8.63 4.73
N GLN A 24 -21.85 7.83 3.70
CA GLN A 24 -22.16 6.41 3.81
C GLN A 24 -21.05 5.59 3.15
N ILE A 25 -20.41 4.74 3.93
CA ILE A 25 -19.17 4.05 3.53
C ILE A 25 -19.32 2.56 3.79
N ARG A 26 -18.91 1.74 2.82
CA ARG A 26 -18.91 0.27 2.98
C ARG A 26 -18.07 -0.16 4.18
N ALA A 27 -18.52 -1.19 4.90
CA ALA A 27 -17.86 -1.70 6.09
C ALA A 27 -16.38 -2.02 5.85
N CYS A 28 -16.04 -2.64 4.72
CA CYS A 28 -14.66 -2.97 4.35
C CYS A 28 -13.75 -1.74 4.13
N ARG A 29 -14.31 -0.59 3.79
CA ARG A 29 -13.58 0.67 3.53
C ARG A 29 -13.60 1.61 4.75
N PHE A 30 -14.41 1.30 5.76
CA PHE A 30 -14.68 2.19 6.89
C PHE A 30 -13.43 2.60 7.68
N PRO A 31 -12.50 1.69 8.05
CA PRO A 31 -11.29 2.08 8.80
C PRO A 31 -10.43 3.08 8.04
N TYR A 32 -10.23 2.86 6.74
CA TYR A 32 -9.47 3.76 5.87
C TYR A 32 -10.13 5.12 5.73
N HIS A 33 -11.47 5.14 5.63
CA HIS A 33 -12.23 6.38 5.58
C HIS A 33 -12.08 7.18 6.87
N LEU A 34 -12.19 6.55 8.05
CA LEU A 34 -12.08 7.23 9.33
C LEU A 34 -10.76 8.00 9.47
N ILE A 35 -9.64 7.43 9.03
CA ILE A 35 -8.32 8.08 9.09
C ILE A 35 -8.29 9.37 8.26
N LYS A 36 -8.87 9.34 7.05
CA LYS A 36 -8.91 10.50 6.14
C LYS A 36 -9.91 11.54 6.62
N CYS A 37 -11.13 11.11 6.94
CA CYS A 37 -12.22 11.99 7.34
C CYS A 37 -11.90 12.73 8.65
N ARG A 38 -11.24 12.05 9.60
CA ARG A 38 -10.75 12.67 10.84
C ARG A 38 -9.86 13.90 10.59
N LYS A 39 -9.02 13.89 9.55
CA LYS A 39 -8.14 15.02 9.21
C LYS A 39 -8.93 16.24 8.70
N ASN A 40 -10.07 16.00 8.06
CA ASN A 40 -10.89 17.05 7.46
C ASN A 40 -11.88 17.67 8.47
N HIS A 41 -12.19 16.97 9.57
CA HIS A 41 -13.14 17.40 10.61
C HIS A 41 -12.48 17.42 12.00
N PRO A 42 -11.49 18.31 12.24
CA PRO A 42 -10.73 18.33 13.50
C PRO A 42 -11.59 18.68 14.72
N ASP A 43 -12.64 19.47 14.54
CA ASP A 43 -13.57 19.91 15.58
C ASP A 43 -14.39 18.76 16.17
N VAL A 44 -14.88 17.86 15.32
CA VAL A 44 -15.58 16.63 15.74
C VAL A 44 -14.57 15.58 16.22
N ALA A 45 -13.43 15.47 15.54
CA ALA A 45 -12.36 14.55 15.92
C ALA A 45 -11.82 14.80 17.34
N ASN A 46 -11.77 16.05 17.78
CA ASN A 46 -11.35 16.37 19.14
C ASN A 46 -12.35 15.90 20.20
N LYS A 47 -13.62 15.70 19.86
CA LYS A 47 -14.67 15.25 20.79
C LYS A 47 -14.82 13.73 20.82
N LEU A 48 -14.35 13.04 19.79
CA LEU A 48 -14.40 11.59 19.67
C LEU A 48 -13.05 10.95 20.03
N ALA A 49 -13.10 9.74 20.56
CA ALA A 49 -11.97 8.85 20.78
C ALA A 49 -12.21 7.54 20.04
N THR A 50 -11.13 6.94 19.55
CA THR A 50 -11.17 5.64 18.89
C THR A 50 -10.98 4.54 19.93
N CYS A 51 -11.81 3.49 19.86
CA CYS A 51 -11.68 2.33 20.74
C CYS A 51 -10.33 1.62 20.50
N PRO A 52 -9.64 1.16 21.57
CA PRO A 52 -8.41 0.39 21.44
C PRO A 52 -8.61 -0.99 20.81
N PHE A 53 -9.81 -1.58 20.92
CA PHE A 53 -10.10 -2.93 20.44
C PHE A 53 -10.62 -2.96 18.99
N ASN A 54 -11.32 -1.91 18.56
CA ASN A 54 -11.86 -1.83 17.20
C ASN A 54 -11.82 -0.39 16.67
N ALA A 55 -11.03 -0.19 15.61
CA ALA A 55 -10.85 1.11 14.98
C ALA A 55 -12.13 1.69 14.35
N ARG A 56 -13.18 0.87 14.15
CA ARG A 56 -14.49 1.32 13.65
C ARG A 56 -15.29 2.05 14.73
N HIS A 57 -15.04 1.78 16.01
CA HIS A 57 -15.74 2.42 17.12
C HIS A 57 -15.16 3.81 17.37
N GLN A 58 -15.97 4.83 17.06
CA GLN A 58 -15.71 6.21 17.46
C GLN A 58 -16.73 6.62 18.52
N VAL A 59 -16.25 6.91 19.72
CA VAL A 59 -17.08 7.15 20.90
C VAL A 59 -16.74 8.53 21.47
N PRO A 60 -17.70 9.28 22.05
CA PRO A 60 -17.38 10.51 22.75
C PRO A 60 -16.27 10.30 23.80
N ARG A 61 -15.32 11.24 23.87
CA ARG A 61 -14.17 11.15 24.81
C ARG A 61 -14.60 10.97 26.26
N ALA A 62 -15.71 11.56 26.67
CA ALA A 62 -16.23 11.43 28.02
C ALA A 62 -16.71 10.00 28.36
N GLU A 63 -17.12 9.24 27.35
CA GLU A 63 -17.75 7.92 27.51
C GLU A 63 -16.81 6.76 27.15
N ILE A 64 -15.60 7.05 26.66
CA ILE A 64 -14.66 6.03 26.19
C ILE A 64 -14.31 5.01 27.28
N SER A 65 -14.19 5.44 28.54
CA SER A 65 -13.90 4.53 29.66
C SER A 65 -15.01 3.51 29.88
N HIS A 66 -16.27 3.95 29.81
CA HIS A 66 -17.42 3.06 29.92
C HIS A 66 -17.49 2.12 28.71
N HIS A 67 -17.28 2.65 27.50
CA HIS A 67 -17.22 1.83 26.30
C HIS A 67 -16.15 0.73 26.39
N ILE A 68 -14.93 1.07 26.84
CA ILE A 68 -13.85 0.09 26.99
C ILE A 68 -14.26 -1.05 27.92
N SER A 69 -14.99 -0.77 29.01
CA SER A 69 -15.45 -1.83 29.92
C SER A 69 -16.53 -2.74 29.34
N SER A 70 -17.34 -2.26 28.40
CA SER A 70 -18.50 -2.96 27.85
C SER A 70 -18.40 -3.22 26.33
N CYS A 71 -17.20 -3.13 25.76
CA CYS A 71 -17.01 -3.28 24.32
C CYS A 71 -17.09 -4.76 23.93
N ASP A 72 -17.94 -5.10 22.96
CA ASP A 72 -18.12 -6.48 22.50
C ASP A 72 -16.81 -7.08 21.94
N ASP A 73 -16.02 -6.28 21.23
CA ASP A 73 -14.73 -6.71 20.66
C ASP A 73 -13.62 -6.95 21.72
N LYS A 74 -13.85 -6.58 22.98
CA LYS A 74 -12.87 -6.77 24.07
C LYS A 74 -12.61 -8.24 24.35
N SER A 75 -13.66 -9.07 24.40
CA SER A 75 -13.53 -10.48 24.77
C SER A 75 -12.74 -11.30 23.76
N CYS A 76 -12.84 -10.94 22.47
CA CYS A 76 -12.11 -11.63 21.40
C CYS A 76 -10.60 -11.49 21.56
N ILE A 77 -10.13 -10.29 21.93
CA ILE A 77 -8.70 -10.01 22.08
C ILE A 77 -8.17 -10.58 23.40
N GLU A 78 -8.92 -10.46 24.49
CA GLU A 78 -8.49 -11.00 25.79
C GLU A 78 -8.34 -12.53 25.77
N GLN A 79 -9.22 -13.24 25.08
CA GLN A 79 -9.10 -14.69 24.91
C GLN A 79 -7.84 -15.06 24.12
N ASP A 80 -7.50 -14.31 23.07
CA ASP A 80 -6.31 -14.58 22.28
C ASP A 80 -5.01 -14.38 23.09
N VAL A 81 -4.94 -13.30 23.89
CA VAL A 81 -3.79 -13.04 24.78
C VAL A 81 -3.65 -14.14 25.85
N VAL A 82 -4.76 -14.59 26.44
CA VAL A 82 -4.75 -15.70 27.42
C VAL A 82 -4.29 -17.00 26.76
N ASN A 83 -4.70 -17.27 25.53
CA ASN A 83 -4.26 -18.46 24.79
C ASN A 83 -2.78 -18.40 24.40
N GLN A 84 -2.28 -17.22 24.00
CA GLN A 84 -0.86 -17.02 23.70
C GLN A 84 0.01 -17.17 24.96
N THR A 85 -0.38 -16.57 26.08
CA THR A 85 0.35 -16.70 27.36
C THR A 85 0.37 -18.13 27.89
N ARG A 86 -0.72 -18.91 27.68
CA ARG A 86 -0.75 -20.34 27.98
C ARG A 86 0.20 -21.16 27.11
N ASN A 87 0.24 -20.88 25.80
CA ASN A 87 1.20 -21.53 24.90
C ASN A 87 2.65 -21.18 25.26
N LEU A 88 2.94 -19.90 25.55
CA LEU A 88 4.28 -19.44 25.92
C LEU A 88 4.74 -19.96 27.30
N GLY A 89 3.81 -20.21 28.22
CA GLY A 89 4.11 -20.85 29.50
C GLY A 89 4.51 -22.34 29.38
N GLN A 90 4.18 -22.99 28.27
CA GLN A 90 4.61 -24.37 27.97
C GLN A 90 5.86 -24.42 27.09
N GLU A 91 6.16 -23.38 26.32
CA GLU A 91 7.32 -23.29 25.44
C GLU A 91 8.38 -22.38 26.08
N THR A 92 9.29 -22.97 26.85
CA THR A 92 10.51 -22.30 27.32
C THR A 92 11.12 -21.52 26.17
N LEU A 93 11.12 -20.19 26.31
CA LEU A 93 11.54 -19.20 25.33
C LEU A 93 12.94 -19.53 24.82
N ALA A 94 13.00 -20.24 23.69
CA ALA A 94 14.21 -20.36 22.90
C ALA A 94 14.44 -18.97 22.30
N GLU A 95 15.31 -18.21 22.93
CA GLU A 95 15.75 -16.91 22.44
C GLU A 95 16.16 -17.04 20.97
N SER A 96 15.62 -16.16 20.13
CA SER A 96 15.84 -16.19 18.69
C SER A 96 17.34 -15.98 18.40
N THR A 97 18.05 -17.07 18.10
CA THR A 97 19.46 -17.08 17.65
C THR A 97 19.67 -16.45 16.26
N TRP A 98 18.60 -15.99 15.59
CA TRP A 98 18.72 -15.39 14.26
C TRP A 98 19.63 -14.17 14.25
N GLN A 99 20.66 -14.25 13.40
CA GLN A 99 21.54 -13.15 13.03
C GLN A 99 21.23 -12.77 11.58
N CYS A 100 21.06 -11.49 11.30
CA CYS A 100 20.91 -11.03 9.91
C CYS A 100 22.21 -11.33 9.14
N PRO A 101 22.14 -12.00 7.98
CA PRO A 101 23.29 -12.18 7.12
C PRO A 101 23.90 -10.82 6.72
N PRO A 102 25.22 -10.74 6.50
CA PRO A 102 25.84 -9.55 5.92
C PRO A 102 25.14 -9.20 4.60
N CYS A 103 24.74 -7.94 4.46
CA CYS A 103 24.18 -7.42 3.22
C CYS A 103 25.34 -7.04 2.30
N ASP A 104 25.71 -7.93 1.38
CA ASP A 104 26.79 -7.68 0.41
C ASP A 104 26.33 -6.79 -0.78
N GLU A 105 25.03 -6.49 -0.88
CA GLU A 105 24.47 -5.60 -1.90
C GLU A 105 24.45 -4.14 -1.44
N ASP A 106 25.52 -3.42 -1.79
CA ASP A 106 25.64 -1.97 -1.61
C ASP A 106 25.07 -1.23 -2.82
N TRP A 107 23.85 -0.70 -2.69
CA TRP A 107 23.15 0.03 -3.76
C TRP A 107 23.75 1.43 -4.02
N ASP A 108 24.67 1.90 -3.18
CA ASP A 108 25.42 3.15 -3.39
C ASP A 108 26.64 2.97 -4.32
N LYS A 109 26.97 1.73 -4.69
CA LYS A 109 28.12 1.44 -5.54
C LYS A 109 27.95 1.89 -7.00
N ASP A 110 26.71 2.05 -7.47
CA ASP A 110 26.45 2.50 -8.85
C ASP A 110 26.62 4.01 -9.05
N LEU A 111 26.80 4.78 -7.97
CA LEU A 111 26.84 6.24 -8.03
C LEU A 111 28.23 6.78 -8.44
N TRP A 112 29.32 6.08 -8.10
CA TRP A 112 30.69 6.56 -8.37
C TRP A 112 31.22 6.14 -9.76
N GLU A 113 30.60 5.18 -10.43
CA GLU A 113 30.96 4.81 -11.81
C GLU A 113 30.26 5.69 -12.86
N GLN A 114 29.22 6.44 -12.48
CA GLN A 114 28.37 7.22 -13.41
C GLN A 114 28.67 8.73 -13.45
N THR A 115 29.69 9.23 -12.76
CA THR A 115 29.94 10.69 -12.64
C THR A 115 30.44 11.40 -13.90
N SER A 116 30.48 10.78 -15.09
CA SER A 116 31.07 11.43 -16.28
C SER A 116 30.15 11.64 -17.47
N THR A 117 28.86 11.34 -17.41
CA THR A 117 27.94 11.76 -18.49
C THR A 117 26.58 12.20 -17.95
N PRO A 118 26.16 13.46 -18.15
CA PRO A 118 24.81 13.87 -17.80
C PRO A 118 23.80 13.06 -18.60
N PHE A 119 22.80 12.54 -17.91
CA PHE A 119 21.68 11.86 -18.55
C PHE A 119 20.89 12.90 -19.37
N VAL A 120 20.79 12.66 -20.69
CA VAL A 120 19.99 13.46 -21.61
C VAL A 120 18.94 12.54 -22.23
N TRP A 121 17.67 12.85 -21.98
CA TRP A 121 16.55 12.06 -22.47
C TRP A 121 16.46 12.15 -24.00
N GLY A 122 16.60 11.01 -24.69
CA GLY A 122 16.41 10.90 -26.15
C GLY A 122 17.69 10.78 -26.98
N THR A 123 18.87 10.76 -26.37
CA THR A 123 20.15 10.53 -27.06
C THR A 123 20.78 9.21 -26.61
N ALA A 124 21.03 8.30 -27.54
CA ALA A 124 21.84 7.11 -27.27
C ALA A 124 23.32 7.51 -27.35
N ASN A 125 24.00 7.64 -26.20
CA ASN A 125 25.44 7.82 -26.17
C ASN A 125 26.12 6.48 -26.45
N TYR A 126 26.80 6.39 -27.60
CA TYR A 126 27.65 5.25 -27.93
C TYR A 126 28.96 5.40 -27.14
N CYS A 127 29.16 4.57 -26.12
CA CYS A 127 30.49 4.41 -25.52
C CYS A 127 31.32 3.55 -26.48
N GLY A 128 32.07 4.21 -27.35
CA GLY A 128 33.03 3.56 -28.24
C GLY A 128 34.29 3.17 -27.48
N ASN A 129 34.61 1.88 -27.45
CA ASN A 129 35.97 1.41 -27.26
C ASN A 129 36.37 0.56 -28.49
N ASN A 130 37.54 0.89 -29.02
CA ASN A 130 38.07 0.46 -30.30
C ASN A 130 38.22 -1.07 -30.42
N SER A 131 37.64 -1.64 -31.47
CA SER A 131 38.11 -2.86 -32.14
C SER A 131 37.59 -2.86 -33.57
N SER A 132 38.50 -2.96 -34.53
CA SER A 132 38.22 -2.84 -35.96
C SER A 132 37.18 -3.85 -36.46
N ALA A 133 36.27 -3.34 -37.28
CA ALA A 133 35.51 -4.03 -38.32
C ALA A 133 34.61 -5.21 -37.91
N SER A 134 33.31 -4.96 -37.81
CA SER A 134 32.21 -5.69 -38.49
C SER A 134 30.87 -5.13 -37.98
N ASN A 135 30.01 -4.67 -38.88
CA ASN A 135 28.64 -4.26 -38.54
C ASN A 135 27.85 -5.49 -38.08
N VAL A 136 27.80 -5.73 -36.77
CA VAL A 136 26.84 -6.63 -36.14
C VAL A 136 26.08 -5.80 -35.12
N VAL A 137 24.83 -5.48 -35.44
CA VAL A 137 23.86 -4.96 -34.48
C VAL A 137 23.65 -6.06 -33.43
N MET A 138 24.33 -5.99 -32.29
CA MET A 138 23.94 -6.79 -31.15
C MET A 138 22.66 -6.17 -30.58
N GLU A 139 21.53 -6.74 -30.99
CA GLU A 139 20.26 -6.52 -30.29
C GLU A 139 20.45 -6.93 -28.83
N HIS A 140 20.10 -6.04 -27.90
CA HIS A 140 20.06 -6.38 -26.48
C HIS A 140 19.05 -7.52 -26.30
N LYS A 141 19.55 -8.74 -26.11
CA LYS A 141 18.76 -9.97 -25.98
C LYS A 141 17.94 -9.92 -24.70
N SER A 142 16.77 -9.30 -24.78
CA SER A 142 15.71 -9.48 -23.80
C SER A 142 15.07 -10.84 -24.06
N ASN A 143 15.17 -11.76 -23.09
CA ASN A 143 14.59 -13.11 -23.14
C ASN A 143 13.05 -13.14 -23.06
N LEU A 144 12.37 -11.99 -23.23
CA LEU A 144 10.91 -11.94 -23.26
C LEU A 144 10.37 -12.40 -24.62
N ALA A 145 9.40 -13.30 -24.57
CA ALA A 145 8.68 -13.81 -25.73
C ALA A 145 8.12 -12.67 -26.58
N SER A 146 8.06 -12.89 -27.90
CA SER A 146 7.69 -11.88 -28.91
C SER A 146 6.32 -11.21 -28.67
N GLY A 147 5.42 -11.84 -27.90
CA GLY A 147 4.11 -11.29 -27.52
C GLY A 147 4.07 -10.45 -26.25
N MET A 148 5.18 -10.32 -25.52
CA MET A 148 5.26 -9.57 -24.25
C MET A 148 6.03 -8.25 -24.39
N ARG A 149 6.50 -7.91 -25.59
CA ARG A 149 7.18 -6.64 -25.85
C ARG A 149 6.17 -5.56 -26.21
N VAL A 150 6.33 -4.37 -25.64
CA VAL A 150 5.53 -3.21 -26.04
C VAL A 150 5.80 -2.89 -27.52
N PRO A 151 4.76 -2.63 -28.34
CA PRO A 151 4.95 -2.24 -29.72
C PRO A 151 5.84 -1.00 -29.83
N LYS A 152 6.85 -1.03 -30.72
CA LYS A 152 7.76 0.12 -30.98
C LYS A 152 7.04 1.36 -31.53
N SER A 153 5.79 1.21 -31.95
CA SER A 153 4.91 2.30 -32.36
C SER A 153 3.50 2.03 -31.83
N LEU A 154 2.80 3.07 -31.40
CA LEU A 154 1.41 2.96 -31.02
C LEU A 154 0.57 2.65 -32.26
N PRO A 155 -0.41 1.73 -32.19
CA PRO A 155 -1.24 1.36 -33.34
C PRO A 155 -2.19 2.48 -33.80
N TYR A 156 -2.27 3.58 -33.03
CA TYR A 156 -3.09 4.74 -33.36
C TYR A 156 -2.36 6.05 -33.01
N VAL A 157 -2.60 7.08 -33.81
CA VAL A 157 -2.02 8.42 -33.63
C VAL A 157 -2.82 9.17 -32.55
N LEU A 158 -2.16 9.56 -31.46
CA LEU A 158 -2.82 10.32 -30.40
C LEU A 158 -3.23 11.71 -30.92
N PRO A 159 -4.45 12.20 -30.62
CA PRO A 159 -5.01 13.43 -31.21
C PRO A 159 -4.18 14.70 -31.02
N TRP A 160 -3.33 14.74 -30.00
CA TRP A 160 -2.50 15.89 -29.63
C TRP A 160 -1.14 15.93 -30.35
N LYS A 161 -0.83 14.91 -31.15
CA LYS A 161 0.43 14.78 -31.91
C LYS A 161 0.19 15.03 -33.41
N ASN A 162 -0.56 16.08 -33.75
CA ASN A 162 -0.61 16.62 -35.11
C ASN A 162 0.41 17.77 -35.18
N ASN A 163 1.54 17.51 -35.84
CA ASN A 163 2.50 18.55 -36.19
C ASN A 163 1.84 19.48 -37.22
N GLY A 164 1.55 20.72 -36.79
CA GLY A 164 1.16 21.79 -37.68
C GLY A 164 2.33 22.17 -38.58
N ASN A 165 2.30 21.73 -39.83
CA ASN A 165 2.96 22.42 -40.93
C ASN A 165 1.87 23.19 -41.69
N ALA A 166 1.63 24.43 -41.28
CA ALA A 166 0.95 25.42 -42.11
C ALA A 166 2.04 26.15 -42.90
N GLN A 167 1.93 26.08 -44.23
CA GLN A 167 2.66 26.92 -45.19
C GLN A 167 2.27 28.39 -45.04
#